data_AF-A0A9D7C789-F1
#
_entry.id   AF-A0A9D7C789-F1
#
_cell.length_a   1.000
_cell.length_b   1.000
_cell.length_c   1.000
_cell.angle_alpha   90.00
_cell.angle_beta   90.00
_cell.angle_gamma   90.00
#
_symmetry.space_group_name_H-M   'P 1'
#
loop_
_entity.id
_entity.type
_entity.pdbx_description
1 polymer ?
#
loop_
_entity_poly.entity_id
_entity_poly.type
_entity_poly.pdbx_seq_one_letter_code
_entity_poly.pdbx_strand_id
1 'polypeptide(L)'
;MENEVKTWLSDIQQAIREINLFLPDKRDFLKFRKDLKTKRAIERNIEIIGEAVGRILKVMPALQLTNARKIVDTRNRISHGYDSVSDDIIWAIVIRDISKLETEVAQLLADNGGAAPII
;
A
#
# COMPACT_ATOMS: atom_id res chain seq x y z
N MET A 1 -7.59 12.52 -15.32
CA MET A 1 -7.67 11.27 -14.52
C MET A 1 -9.13 10.98 -14.24
N GLU A 2 -9.60 9.77 -14.53
CA GLU A 2 -10.99 9.36 -14.25
C GLU A 2 -11.30 9.49 -12.76
N ASN A 3 -12.54 9.87 -12.42
CA ASN A 3 -12.95 10.09 -11.04
C ASN A 3 -12.75 8.84 -10.16
N GLU A 4 -12.95 7.65 -10.72
CA GLU A 4 -12.73 6.37 -10.02
C GLU A 4 -11.27 6.16 -9.63
N VAL A 5 -10.32 6.50 -10.52
CA VAL A 5 -8.89 6.41 -10.23
C VAL A 5 -8.49 7.39 -9.12
N LYS A 6 -9.06 8.60 -9.09
CA LYS A 6 -8.84 9.55 -7.98
C LYS A 6 -9.33 8.99 -6.65
N THR A 7 -10.49 8.33 -6.65
CA THR A 7 -11.04 7.67 -5.45
C THR A 7 -10.10 6.58 -4.97
N TRP A 8 -9.65 5.68 -5.85
CA TRP A 8 -8.75 4.59 -5.45
C TRP A 8 -7.37 5.08 -4.99
N LEU A 9 -6.82 6.13 -5.60
CA LEU A 9 -5.61 6.78 -5.10
C LEU A 9 -5.81 7.40 -3.72
N SER A 10 -6.98 7.99 -3.45
CA SER A 10 -7.32 8.52 -2.13
C SER A 10 -7.47 7.42 -1.09
N ASP A 11 -8.07 6.28 -1.45
CA ASP A 11 -8.15 5.10 -0.58
C ASP A 11 -6.75 4.59 -0.20
N ILE A 12 -5.83 4.52 -1.17
CA ILE A 12 -4.43 4.17 -0.92
C ILE A 12 -3.80 5.17 0.04
N GLN A 13 -3.94 6.47 -0.22
CA GLN A 13 -3.36 7.51 0.62
C GLN A 13 -3.86 7.43 2.07
N GLN A 14 -5.16 7.19 2.26
CA GLN A 14 -5.76 7.01 3.59
C GLN A 14 -5.21 5.76 4.29
N ALA A 15 -5.12 4.63 3.59
CA ALA A 15 -4.60 3.39 4.15
C ALA A 15 -3.13 3.52 4.58
N ILE A 16 -2.32 4.25 3.81
CA ILE A 16 -0.93 4.56 4.17
C ILE A 16 -0.85 5.41 5.44
N ARG A 17 -1.69 6.45 5.57
CA ARG A 17 -1.76 7.27 6.78
C ARG A 17 -2.10 6.44 8.02
N GLU A 18 -3.07 5.53 7.90
CA GLU A 18 -3.46 4.64 8.98
C GLU A 18 -2.33 3.68 9.37
N ILE A 19 -1.63 3.09 8.39
CA ILE A 19 -0.44 2.28 8.65
C ILE A 19 0.58 3.07 9.46
N ASN A 20 0.92 4.29 9.02
CA ASN A 20 1.87 5.15 9.72
C ASN A 20 1.41 5.51 11.14
N LEU A 21 0.10 5.65 11.38
CA LEU A 21 -0.48 5.91 12.71
C LEU A 21 -0.37 4.69 13.65
N PHE A 22 -0.52 3.47 13.13
CA PHE A 22 -0.47 2.24 13.94
C PHE A 22 0.96 1.79 14.25
N LEU A 23 1.95 2.31 13.52
CA LEU A 23 3.33 1.96 13.73
C LEU A 23 3.86 2.57 15.03
N PRO A 24 4.71 1.83 15.76
CA PRO A 24 5.35 2.37 16.95
C PRO A 24 6.29 3.54 16.58
N ASP A 25 6.36 4.57 17.44
CA ASP A 25 7.19 5.77 17.27
C ASP A 25 8.64 5.44 16.89
N LYS A 26 9.19 4.40 17.54
CA LYS A 26 10.43 3.76 17.12
C LYS A 26 10.06 2.58 16.24
N ARG A 27 10.65 2.51 15.04
CA ARG A 27 10.52 1.40 14.08
C ARG A 27 11.20 0.14 14.63
N ASP A 28 10.60 -0.45 15.66
CA ASP A 28 11.06 -1.63 16.38
C ASP A 28 10.25 -2.85 15.93
N PHE A 29 10.93 -3.73 15.19
CA PHE A 29 10.34 -4.95 14.67
C PHE A 29 9.88 -5.91 15.78
N LEU A 30 10.62 -6.05 16.88
CA LEU A 30 10.27 -6.99 17.95
C LEU A 30 9.00 -6.53 18.69
N LYS A 31 8.83 -5.22 18.85
CA LYS A 31 7.60 -4.64 19.42
C LYS A 31 6.41 -4.86 18.47
N PHE A 32 6.59 -4.55 17.19
CA PHE A 32 5.57 -4.82 16.16
C PHE A 32 5.14 -6.29 16.12
N ARG A 33 6.11 -7.21 16.13
CA ARG A 33 5.89 -8.67 16.08
C ARG A 33 4.97 -9.18 17.20
N LYS A 34 5.07 -8.57 18.38
CA LYS A 34 4.29 -8.94 19.58
C LYS A 34 2.92 -8.25 19.64
N ASP A 35 2.68 -7.21 18.85
CA ASP A 35 1.44 -6.42 18.88
C ASP A 35 0.44 -6.94 17.83
N LEU A 36 -0.37 -7.93 18.22
CA LEU A 36 -1.37 -8.52 17.34
C LEU A 36 -2.35 -7.48 16.77
N LYS A 37 -2.72 -6.45 17.55
CA LYS A 37 -3.68 -5.43 17.11
C LYS A 37 -3.09 -4.60 15.99
N THR A 38 -1.87 -4.11 16.15
CA THR A 38 -1.17 -3.36 15.10
C THR A 38 -0.96 -4.21 13.86
N LYS A 39 -0.59 -5.49 14.01
CA LYS A 39 -0.46 -6.39 12.86
C LYS A 39 -1.75 -6.52 12.06
N ARG A 40 -2.88 -6.79 12.73
CA ARG A 40 -4.19 -6.90 12.08
C ARG A 40 -4.61 -5.59 11.39
N ALA A 41 -4.34 -4.45 12.02
CA ALA A 41 -4.65 -3.15 11.44
C ALA A 41 -3.81 -2.84 10.19
N ILE A 42 -2.52 -3.21 10.20
CA ILE A 42 -1.63 -3.03 9.05
C ILE A 42 -1.95 -4.01 7.92
N GLU A 43 -2.20 -5.29 8.23
CA GLU A 43 -2.64 -6.30 7.25
C GLU A 43 -3.86 -5.81 6.48
N ARG A 44 -4.88 -5.32 7.20
CA ARG A 44 -6.10 -4.80 6.59
C ARG A 44 -5.84 -3.64 5.64
N ASN A 45 -4.96 -2.72 6.01
CA ASN A 45 -4.61 -1.58 5.16
C ASN A 45 -3.81 -2.01 3.92
N ILE A 46 -2.93 -3.02 4.03
CA ILE A 46 -2.24 -3.59 2.87
C ILE A 46 -3.24 -4.23 1.90
N GLU A 47 -4.30 -4.90 2.40
CA GLU A 47 -5.35 -5.43 1.53
C GLU A 47 -6.09 -4.33 0.76
N ILE A 48 -6.43 -3.23 1.43
CA ILE A 48 -7.10 -2.07 0.82
C ILE A 48 -6.22 -1.48 -0.29
N ILE A 49 -4.94 -1.27 0.00
CA ILE A 49 -3.98 -0.75 -0.97
C ILE A 49 -3.89 -1.69 -2.18
N GLY A 50 -3.72 -3.00 -1.94
CA GLY A 50 -3.61 -3.97 -3.03
C GLY A 50 -4.84 -4.05 -3.92
N GLU A 51 -6.04 -3.98 -3.34
CA GLU A 51 -7.30 -3.92 -4.09
C GLU A 51 -7.39 -2.66 -4.95
N ALA A 52 -7.11 -1.49 -4.37
CA ALA A 52 -7.15 -0.21 -5.07
C ALA A 52 -6.13 -0.17 -6.23
N VAL A 53 -4.89 -0.61 -6.00
CA VAL A 53 -3.87 -0.73 -7.05
C VAL A 53 -4.34 -1.67 -8.16
N GLY A 54 -4.93 -2.82 -7.80
CA GLY A 54 -5.46 -3.78 -8.77
C GLY A 54 -6.57 -3.20 -9.65
N ARG A 55 -7.45 -2.35 -9.09
CA ARG A 55 -8.50 -1.65 -9.84
C ARG A 55 -7.92 -0.58 -10.76
N ILE A 56 -6.99 0.23 -10.26
CA ILE A 56 -6.30 1.26 -11.06
C ILE A 56 -5.62 0.63 -12.27
N LEU A 57 -4.86 -0.45 -12.10
CA LEU A 57 -4.13 -1.10 -13.21
C LEU A 57 -5.05 -1.78 -14.24
N LYS A 58 -6.30 -2.12 -13.87
CA LYS A 58 -7.29 -2.63 -14.83
C LYS A 58 -7.83 -1.53 -15.75
N VAL A 59 -8.04 -0.34 -15.20
CA VAL A 59 -8.61 0.81 -15.94
C VAL A 59 -7.52 1.62 -16.63
N MET A 60 -6.36 1.77 -16.00
CA MET A 60 -5.21 2.52 -16.49
C MET A 60 -3.92 1.67 -16.42
N PRO A 61 -3.75 0.68 -17.31
CA PRO A 61 -2.58 -0.21 -17.30
C PRO A 61 -1.24 0.51 -17.52
N ALA A 62 -1.27 1.69 -18.14
CA ALA A 62 -0.09 2.52 -18.40
C ALA A 62 0.40 3.30 -17.16
N LEU A 63 -0.39 3.36 -16.08
CA LEU A 63 0.04 4.00 -14.85
C LEU A 63 1.09 3.15 -14.15
N GLN A 64 2.33 3.65 -14.15
CA GLN A 64 3.45 2.99 -13.49
C GLN A 64 3.48 3.42 -12.02
N LEU A 65 3.15 2.48 -11.12
CA LEU A 65 3.38 2.61 -9.68
C LEU A 65 4.50 1.63 -9.31
N THR A 66 5.55 2.11 -8.65
CA THR A 66 6.69 1.27 -8.26
C THR A 66 6.21 0.17 -7.33
N ASN A 67 6.66 -1.06 -7.57
CA ASN A 67 6.29 -2.24 -6.78
C ASN A 67 4.79 -2.56 -6.74
N ALA A 68 3.95 -1.96 -7.59
CA ALA A 68 2.51 -2.22 -7.62
C ALA A 68 2.14 -3.70 -7.68
N ARG A 69 2.83 -4.46 -8.55
CA ARG A 69 2.66 -5.92 -8.65
C ARG A 69 2.97 -6.63 -7.33
N LYS A 70 4.05 -6.24 -6.66
CA LYS A 70 4.46 -6.81 -5.36
C LYS A 70 3.41 -6.54 -4.27
N ILE A 71 2.77 -5.37 -4.29
CA ILE A 71 1.72 -5.00 -3.33
C ILE A 71 0.45 -5.81 -3.58
N VAL A 72 0.03 -5.94 -4.85
CA VAL A 72 -1.09 -6.81 -5.24
C VAL A 72 -0.82 -8.27 -4.88
N ASP A 73 0.37 -8.77 -5.17
CA ASP A 73 0.77 -10.15 -4.85
C ASP A 73 0.78 -10.39 -3.34
N THR A 74 1.21 -9.40 -2.55
CA THR A 74 1.16 -9.48 -1.09
C THR A 74 -0.28 -9.55 -0.59
N ARG A 75 -1.17 -8.69 -1.10
CA ARG A 75 -2.60 -8.76 -0.77
C ARG A 75 -3.17 -10.16 -1.04
N ASN A 76 -2.82 -10.75 -2.18
CA ASN A 76 -3.26 -12.11 -2.52
C ASN A 76 -2.70 -13.14 -1.52
N ARG A 77 -1.45 -13.00 -1.08
CA ARG A 77 -0.88 -13.87 -0.04
C ARG A 77 -1.56 -13.71 1.33
N ILE A 78 -1.88 -12.48 1.74
CA ILE A 78 -2.61 -12.21 2.99
C ILE A 78 -4.02 -12.82 2.91
N SER A 79 -4.76 -12.54 1.83
CA SER A 79 -6.16 -12.95 1.67
C SER A 79 -6.33 -14.47 1.50
N HIS A 80 -5.36 -15.17 0.92
CA HIS A 80 -5.45 -16.62 0.72
C HIS A 80 -5.01 -17.46 1.93
N GLY A 81 -4.60 -16.82 3.03
CA GLY A 81 -4.32 -17.52 4.27
C GLY A 81 -3.23 -18.59 4.17
N TYR A 82 -2.34 -18.51 3.16
CA TYR A 82 -1.16 -19.39 3.10
C TYR A 82 -0.41 -19.23 4.43
N ASP A 83 -0.15 -20.34 5.13
CA ASP A 83 0.35 -20.43 6.50
C ASP A 83 1.51 -19.45 6.83
N SER A 84 1.15 -18.23 7.24
CA SER A 84 1.98 -17.07 7.59
C SER A 84 2.56 -16.26 6.41
N VAL A 85 1.87 -15.17 6.03
CA VAL A 85 2.63 -13.97 5.67
C VAL A 85 3.39 -13.61 6.95
N SER A 86 4.70 -13.89 6.97
CA SER A 86 5.49 -13.68 8.17
C SER A 86 5.47 -12.20 8.55
N ASP A 87 5.53 -11.94 9.85
CA ASP A 87 5.62 -10.58 10.39
C ASP A 87 6.78 -9.81 9.70
N ASP A 88 7.85 -10.51 9.30
CA ASP A 88 8.97 -9.98 8.52
C ASP A 88 8.56 -9.47 7.13
N ILE A 89 7.67 -10.15 6.42
CA ILE A 89 7.18 -9.73 5.11
C ILE A 89 6.31 -8.47 5.25
N ILE A 90 5.37 -8.47 6.21
CA ILE A 90 4.53 -7.31 6.49
C ILE A 90 5.42 -6.11 6.84
N TRP A 91 6.38 -6.32 7.74
CA TRP A 91 7.33 -5.29 8.13
C TRP A 91 8.16 -4.76 6.95
N ALA A 92 8.69 -5.65 6.10
CA ALA A 92 9.47 -5.25 4.94
C ALA A 92 8.68 -4.37 3.96
N ILE A 93 7.39 -4.69 3.74
CA ILE A 93 6.50 -3.92 2.87
C ILE A 93 6.26 -2.54 3.47
N VAL A 94 5.93 -2.49 4.75
CA VAL A 94 5.68 -1.24 5.47
C VAL A 94 6.89 -0.31 5.43
N ILE A 95 8.09 -0.84 5.64
CA ILE A 95 9.30 -0.01 5.72
C ILE A 95 9.82 0.40 4.34
N ARG A 96 9.69 -0.45 3.31
CA ARG A 96 10.35 -0.23 2.01
C ARG A 96 9.42 0.18 0.88
N ASP A 97 8.25 -0.45 0.81
CA ASP A 97 7.37 -0.33 -0.35
C ASP A 97 6.32 0.77 -0.13
N ILE A 98 5.77 0.86 1.09
CA ILE A 98 4.72 1.85 1.41
C ILE A 98 5.22 3.29 1.33
N SER A 99 6.42 3.59 1.83
CA SER A 99 6.97 4.95 1.78
C SER A 99 7.17 5.46 0.33
N LYS A 100 7.52 4.57 -0.59
CA LYS A 100 7.63 4.92 -2.02
C LYS A 100 6.26 5.16 -2.63
N LEU A 101 5.32 4.25 -2.39
CA LEU A 101 3.95 4.38 -2.86
C LEU A 101 3.29 5.67 -2.36
N GLU A 102 3.55 6.07 -1.11
CA GLU A 102 3.05 7.32 -0.53
C GLU A 102 3.44 8.53 -1.39
N THR A 103 4.70 8.58 -1.81
CA THR A 103 5.24 9.68 -2.63
C THR A 103 4.60 9.69 -4.02
N GLU A 104 4.49 8.53 -4.67
CA GLU A 104 3.90 8.41 -6.01
C GLU A 104 2.41 8.77 -6.00
N VAL A 105 1.65 8.28 -5.00
CA VAL A 105 0.22 8.57 -4.86
C VAL A 105 0.00 10.04 -4.57
N ALA A 106 0.84 10.65 -3.72
CA ALA A 106 0.76 12.09 -3.45
C ALA A 106 1.00 12.92 -4.72
N GLN A 107 1.99 12.54 -5.55
CA GLN A 107 2.26 13.18 -6.83
C GLN A 107 1.08 13.04 -7.79
N LEU A 108 0.55 11.83 -7.95
CA LEU A 108 -0.58 11.57 -8.85
C LEU A 108 -1.87 12.28 -8.42
N LEU A 109 -2.09 12.49 -7.12
CA LEU A 109 -3.23 13.25 -6.62
C LEU A 109 -3.05 14.77 -6.76
N ALA A 110 -1.81 15.27 -6.66
CA ALA A 110 -1.47 16.68 -6.83
C ALA A 110 -1.49 17.09 -8.31
N ASP A 111 -0.96 16.22 -9.19
CA ASP A 111 -1.06 16.36 -10.62
C ASP A 111 -2.50 16.05 -11.02
N ASN A 112 -3.29 17.06 -11.36
CA ASN A 112 -4.70 16.93 -11.75
C ASN A 112 -4.92 16.19 -13.10
N GLY A 113 -4.14 15.14 -13.40
CA GLY A 113 -4.21 14.34 -14.62
C GLY A 113 -3.33 14.87 -15.76
N GLY A 114 -2.20 15.52 -15.46
CA GLY A 114 -1.26 16.02 -16.45
C GLY A 114 0.06 15.27 -16.41
N ALA A 115 0.23 14.32 -17.33
CA ALA A 115 1.47 13.63 -17.71
C ALA A 115 2.25 12.90 -16.59
N ALA A 116 2.30 11.57 -16.69
CA ALA A 116 3.22 10.75 -15.92
C ALA A 116 4.66 11.29 -16.04
N PRO A 117 5.46 11.31 -14.96
CA PRO A 117 6.87 11.59 -15.10
C PRO A 117 7.51 10.45 -15.89
N ILE A 118 8.01 10.79 -17.08
CA ILE A 118 8.87 9.93 -17.87
C ILE A 118 10.17 9.79 -17.07
N ILE A 119 10.42 8.58 -16.56
CA ILE A 119 11.77 8.14 -16.16
C ILE A 119 12.58 7.83 -17.41
#